data_AF-Q2LET3-F1
#
_entry.id   AF-Q2LET3-F1
#
_cell.length_a   1.000
_cell.length_b   1.000
_cell.length_c   1.000
_cell.angle_alpha   90.00
_cell.angle_beta   90.00
_cell.angle_gamma   90.00
#
_symmetry.space_group_name_H-M   'P 1'
#
loop_
_entity.id
_entity.type
_entity.pdbx_description
1 polymer ?
#
loop_
_entity_poly.entity_id
_entity_poly.type
_entity_poly.pdbx_seq_one_letter_code
_entity_poly.pdbx_strand_id
1 'polypeptide(L)' 'MMGANLSPADMSHAMLVAVLMHHGGSLDLPATAFEPDALGGPDGAFHAVGMEPQPDGTVRITVHPRPDVDQAGMTTY' A
#
# COMPACT_ATOMS: atom_id res chain seq x y z
N MET A 1 1.52 18.30 16.42
CA MET A 1 0.21 17.68 16.69
C MET A 1 0.41 16.18 16.58
N MET A 2 0.02 15.42 17.60
CA MET A 2 0.02 13.95 17.58
C MET A 2 -0.82 13.49 16.37
N GLY A 3 -0.21 12.73 15.48
CA GLY A 3 -0.92 12.14 14.33
C GLY A 3 -2.09 11.31 14.85
N ALA A 4 -3.26 11.49 14.24
CA ALA A 4 -4.37 10.60 14.48
C ALA A 4 -3.87 9.16 14.27
N ASN A 5 -4.14 8.26 15.22
CA ASN A 5 -3.94 6.83 15.02
C ASN A 5 -4.94 6.37 13.96
N LEU A 6 -4.57 6.54 12.69
CA LEU A 6 -5.35 6.07 11.56
C LEU A 6 -5.45 4.55 11.66
N SER A 7 -6.66 4.02 11.50
CA SER A 7 -6.80 2.58 11.34
C SER A 7 -6.08 2.12 10.07
N PRO A 8 -5.73 0.83 9.93
CA PRO A 8 -5.18 0.31 8.68
C PRO A 8 -6.08 0.60 7.46
N ALA A 9 -7.41 0.65 7.66
CA ALA A 9 -8.36 1.00 6.62
C ALA A 9 -8.25 2.49 6.22
N ASP A 10 -8.17 3.40 7.20
CA ASP A 10 -8.01 4.84 6.94
C ASP A 10 -6.68 5.12 6.22
N MET A 11 -5.61 4.41 6.59
CA MET A 11 -4.31 4.52 5.94
C MET A 11 -4.35 4.03 4.49
N SER A 12 -4.98 2.87 4.25
CA SER A 12 -5.14 2.31 2.90
C SER A 12 -5.96 3.25 2.01
N HIS A 13 -7.00 3.87 2.56
CA HIS A 13 -7.81 4.86 1.86
C HIS A 13 -7.01 6.14 1.54
N ALA A 14 -6.32 6.70 2.53
CA ALA A 14 -5.49 7.89 2.34
C ALA A 14 -4.40 7.67 1.29
N MET A 15 -3.79 6.48 1.29
CA MET A 15 -2.79 6.08 0.28
C MET A 15 -3.39 6.02 -1.12
N LEU A 16 -4.55 5.36 -1.31
CA LEU A 16 -5.22 5.32 -2.62
C LEU A 16 -5.52 6.73 -3.14
N VAL A 17 -6.05 7.61 -2.28
CA VAL A 17 -6.32 9.00 -2.63
C VAL A 17 -5.03 9.73 -3.04
N ALA A 18 -3.95 9.58 -2.28
CA ALA A 18 -2.67 10.21 -2.58
C ALA A 18 -2.10 9.75 -3.95
N VAL A 19 -2.16 8.45 -4.24
CA VAL A 19 -1.74 7.88 -5.53
C VAL A 19 -2.57 8.46 -6.67
N LEU A 20 -3.90 8.49 -6.53
CA LEU A 20 -4.76 9.04 -7.58
C LEU A 20 -4.52 10.53 -7.80
N MET A 21 -4.38 11.33 -6.73
CA MET A 21 -4.04 12.75 -6.85
C MET A 21 -2.70 12.97 -7.55
N HIS A 22 -1.69 12.15 -7.25
CA HIS A 22 -0.39 12.20 -7.93
C HIS A 22 -0.50 11.89 -9.43
N HIS A 23 -1.41 10.99 -9.82
CA HIS A 23 -1.69 10.64 -11.21
C HIS A 23 -2.69 11.61 -11.91
N GLY A 24 -3.00 12.75 -11.31
CA GLY A 24 -3.91 13.74 -11.91
C GLY A 24 -5.40 13.45 -11.71
N GLY A 25 -5.73 12.60 -10.74
CA GLY A 25 -7.09 12.26 -10.32
C GLY A 25 -7.62 10.92 -10.84
N SER A 26 -6.91 10.28 -11.77
CA SER A 26 -7.28 8.97 -12.34
C SER A 26 -6.05 8.14 -12.69
N LEU A 27 -6.16 6.82 -12.57
CA LEU A 27 -5.14 5.86 -13.00
C LEU A 27 -5.81 4.75 -13.81
N ASP A 28 -5.39 4.56 -15.05
CA ASP A 28 -5.83 3.43 -15.86
C ASP A 28 -5.02 2.18 -15.52
N LEU A 29 -5.72 1.09 -15.23
CA LEU A 29 -5.12 -0.21 -14.94
C LEU A 29 -5.77 -1.26 -15.84
N PRO A 30 -5.03 -2.29 -16.28
CA PRO A 30 -5.65 -3.43 -16.94
C PRO A 30 -6.61 -4.11 -15.95
N ALA A 31 -7.78 -4.56 -16.44
CA ALA A 31 -8.78 -5.21 -15.59
C ALA A 31 -8.22 -6.45 -14.85
N THR A 32 -7.22 -7.11 -15.43
CA THR A 32 -6.51 -8.25 -14.85
C THR A 32 -5.73 -7.91 -13.57
N ALA A 33 -5.47 -6.63 -13.28
CA ALA A 33 -4.81 -6.20 -12.05
C ALA A 33 -5.64 -6.46 -10.77
N PHE A 34 -6.94 -6.75 -10.93
CA PHE A 34 -7.85 -7.07 -9.84
C PHE A 34 -8.12 -8.58 -9.71
N GLU A 35 -7.49 -9.42 -10.54
CA GLU A 35 -7.65 -10.86 -10.44
C GLU A 35 -7.01 -11.40 -9.15
N PRO A 36 -7.59 -12.43 -8.50
CA PRO A 36 -7.11 -12.95 -7.23
C PRO A 36 -5.62 -13.32 -7.21
N ASP A 37 -5.11 -13.87 -8.32
CA ASP A 37 -3.70 -14.24 -8.47
C ASP A 37 -2.77 -13.00 -8.47
N ALA A 38 -3.28 -11.82 -8.86
CA ALA A 38 -2.56 -10.55 -8.76
C ALA A 38 -2.61 -9.96 -7.33
N LEU A 39 -3.55 -10.43 -6.49
CA LEU A 39 -3.75 -9.97 -5.11
C LEU A 39 -3.12 -10.92 -4.07
N GLY A 40 -2.78 -12.15 -4.45
CA GLY A 40 -2.02 -13.11 -3.64
C GLY A 40 -1.86 -14.46 -4.34
N GLY A 41 -0.79 -15.19 -4.00
CA GLY A 41 -0.52 -16.52 -4.57
C GLY A 41 -1.45 -17.63 -4.03
N PRO A 42 -1.32 -18.88 -4.55
CA PRO A 42 -2.16 -20.03 -4.19
C PRO A 42 -2.21 -20.38 -2.69
N ASP A 43 -1.22 -19.92 -1.93
CA ASP A 43 -1.08 -20.13 -0.49
C ASP A 43 -1.76 -19.02 0.35
N GLY A 44 -2.46 -18.07 -0.29
CA GLY A 44 -3.13 -16.96 0.39
C GLY A 44 -2.17 -15.87 0.91
N ALA A 45 -0.97 -15.79 0.37
CA ALA A 45 -0.02 -14.73 0.68
C ALA A 45 -0.54 -13.38 0.13
N PHE A 46 -1.33 -12.69 0.94
CA PHE A 46 -1.75 -11.31 0.69
C PHE A 46 -0.51 -10.45 0.47
N HIS A 47 -0.57 -9.45 -0.39
CA HIS A 47 0.55 -8.51 -0.50
C HIS A 47 0.46 -7.44 0.60
N ALA A 48 1.52 -7.24 1.37
CA ALA A 48 1.69 -6.11 2.28
C ALA A 48 2.29 -4.91 1.53
N VAL A 49 1.79 -3.71 1.81
CA VAL A 49 2.35 -2.47 1.27
C VAL A 49 3.42 -1.95 2.21
N GLY A 50 4.64 -1.76 1.69
CA GLY A 50 5.72 -1.04 2.35
C GLY A 50 5.71 0.44 1.98
N MET A 51 6.01 1.31 2.94
CA MET A 51 6.12 2.76 2.74
C MET A 51 7.43 3.26 3.34
N GLU A 52 8.31 3.79 2.49
CA GLU A 52 9.65 4.24 2.88
C GLU A 52 9.84 5.73 2.55
N PRO A 53 9.94 6.62 3.56
CA PRO A 53 10.28 8.02 3.34
C PRO A 53 11.65 8.15 2.66
N GLN A 54 11.75 9.03 1.67
CA GLN A 54 12.98 9.28 0.93
C GLN A 54 13.62 10.63 1.35
N PRO A 55 14.93 10.83 1.14
CA PRO A 55 15.63 12.05 1.54
C PRO A 55 15.09 13.35 0.90
N ASP A 56 14.39 13.24 -0.24
CA ASP A 56 13.79 14.36 -0.96
C ASP A 56 12.36 14.71 -0.48
N GLY A 57 11.88 14.04 0.56
CA GLY A 57 10.54 14.24 1.12
C GLY A 57 9.43 13.48 0.40
N THR A 58 9.77 12.66 -0.61
CA THR A 58 8.83 11.71 -1.21
C THR A 58 8.69 10.44 -0.37
N VAL A 59 7.69 9.62 -0.68
CA VAL A 59 7.52 8.29 -0.07
C VAL A 59 7.53 7.26 -1.19
N ARG A 60 8.38 6.24 -1.06
CA ARG A 60 8.35 5.07 -1.93
C ARG A 60 7.31 4.09 -1.40
N ILE A 61 6.42 3.66 -2.30
CA ILE A 61 5.43 2.61 -2.03
C ILE A 61 5.91 1.32 -2.70
N THR A 62 6.04 0.25 -1.94
CA THR A 62 6.44 -1.08 -2.42
C THR A 62 5.38 -2.12 -2.06
N VAL A 63 5.37 -3.22 -2.80
CA VAL A 63 4.50 -4.36 -2.54
C VAL A 63 5.37 -5.56 -2.19
N HIS A 64 5.09 -6.20 -1.06
CA HIS A 64 5.81 -7.36 -0.54
C HIS A 64 4.84 -8.50 -0.26
N PRO A 65 5.30 -9.77 -0.24
CA PRO A 65 4.52 -10.83 0.41
C PRO A 65 4.20 -10.45 1.85
N ARG A 66 2.97 -10.67 2.32
CA ARG A 66 2.59 -10.43 3.72
C ARG A 66 3.41 -11.34 4.62
N PRO A 67 4.20 -10.78 5.56
CA PRO A 67 4.87 -11.61 6.56
C PRO A 67 3.80 -12.28 7.45
N ASP A 68 4.13 -13.43 8.04
CA ASP A 68 3.22 -14.23 8.90
C ASP A 68 2.97 -13.58 10.29
N VAL A 69 2.85 -12.26 10.32
CA VAL A 69 2.57 -11.44 11.49
C VAL A 69 1.43 -10.48 11.17
N ASP A 70 0.46 -10.38 12.08
CA ASP A 70 -0.72 -9.52 11.90
C ASP A 70 -0.42 -8.07 12.32
N GLN A 71 0.56 -7.45 11.68
CA GLN A 71 0.93 -6.03 11.88
C GLN A 71 0.75 -5.24 10.58
N ALA A 72 0.42 -3.95 10.72
CA ALA A 72 0.40 -3.03 9.58
C ALA A 72 1.80 -2.98 8.94
N GLY A 73 1.87 -3.03 7.59
CA GLY A 73 3.09 -3.20 6.78
C GLY A 73 4.13 -2.07 6.82
N MET A 74 4.35 -1.42 7.97
CA MET A 74 5.46 -0.49 8.13
C MET A 74 6.74 -1.29 8.40
N THR A 75 7.53 -1.55 7.36
CA THR A 75 8.91 -2.02 7.52
C THR A 75 9.84 -0.83 7.43
N THR A 76 10.40 -0.40 8.57
CA THR A 76 11.54 0.52 8.62
C THR A 76 12.81 -0.32 8.54
N TYR A 77 13.57 -0.21 7.45
CA TYR A 77 14.96 -0.65 7.41
C TYR A 77 15.88 0.48 7.88
#